data_AF-A0A199VXX0-F1
#
_entry.id   AF-A0A199VXX0-F1
#
_cell.length_a   1.000
_cell.length_b   1.000
_cell.length_c   1.000
_cell.angle_alpha   90.00
_cell.angle_beta   90.00
_cell.angle_gamma   90.00
#
_symmetry.space_group_name_H-M   'P 1'
#
loop_
_entity.id
_entity.type
_entity.pdbx_description
1 polymer ?
#
loop_
_entity_poly.entity_id
_entity_poly.type
_entity_poly.pdbx_seq_one_letter_code
_entity_poly.pdbx_strand_id
1 'polypeptide(L)'
;FSLSLSSPLRLLSLSLSRVWWISPLPLDEFDRLVPLNIMDIISQLQEQVNTIAMLSLNTFGTLQRDAPPVRLSPDYPEPPATNPSEEAVNVAEQSKAMSAALVQAAKKFDMLVAALPLSGEDAQLKRIAELQAENEAVGLELEKQLEAAGRRK
;
A
#
# COMPACT_ATOMS: atom_id res chain seq x y z
N PHE A 1 -40.72 -35.43 30.26
CA PHE A 1 -39.73 -34.84 31.19
C PHE A 1 -38.62 -34.25 30.34
N SER A 2 -38.36 -32.95 30.20
CA SER A 2 -38.79 -31.75 30.92
C SER A 2 -38.78 -30.54 29.96
N LEU A 3 -39.49 -29.48 30.36
CA LEU A 3 -39.70 -28.19 29.67
C LEU A 3 -38.38 -27.42 29.38
N SER A 4 -38.37 -26.55 28.36
CA SER A 4 -38.55 -25.09 28.57
C SER A 4 -38.30 -24.25 27.30
N LEU A 5 -38.93 -23.08 27.33
CA LEU A 5 -39.26 -22.07 26.32
C LEU A 5 -38.06 -21.31 25.71
N SER A 6 -38.36 -20.71 24.54
CA SER A 6 -37.90 -19.38 24.07
C SER A 6 -36.64 -19.29 23.21
N SER A 7 -36.80 -18.86 21.95
CA SER A 7 -36.01 -17.77 21.33
C SER A 7 -36.50 -17.45 19.89
N PRO A 8 -37.07 -16.27 19.64
CA PRO A 8 -37.34 -15.75 18.30
C PRO A 8 -36.21 -14.77 17.88
N LEU A 9 -35.05 -15.28 17.48
CA LEU A 9 -33.89 -14.44 17.10
C LEU A 9 -33.08 -15.02 15.93
N ARG A 10 -33.76 -15.48 14.88
CA ARG A 10 -33.09 -15.93 13.64
C ARG A 10 -33.51 -15.19 12.36
N LEU A 11 -34.26 -14.09 12.45
CA LEU A 11 -34.77 -13.36 11.28
C LEU A 11 -34.43 -11.85 11.24
N LEU A 12 -33.32 -11.42 11.86
CA LEU A 12 -32.86 -10.01 11.77
C LEU A 12 -31.47 -9.82 11.15
N SER A 13 -30.89 -10.87 10.53
CA SER A 13 -29.53 -10.79 9.96
C SER A 13 -29.46 -10.47 8.46
N LEU A 14 -30.57 -10.18 7.77
CA LEU A 14 -30.59 -10.13 6.30
C LEU A 14 -31.24 -8.88 5.68
N SER A 15 -31.49 -7.80 6.45
CA SER A 15 -32.22 -6.63 5.93
C SER A 15 -31.48 -5.28 6.03
N LEU A 16 -30.15 -5.25 6.01
CA LEU A 16 -29.40 -3.97 5.92
C LEU A 16 -28.42 -3.84 4.73
N SER A 17 -28.25 -4.87 3.89
CA SER A 17 -27.27 -4.82 2.77
C SER A 17 -27.79 -4.24 1.45
N ARG A 18 -28.92 -3.51 1.42
CA ARG A 18 -29.53 -3.08 0.14
C ARG A 18 -29.86 -1.59 -0.03
N VAL A 19 -29.39 -0.71 0.87
CA VAL A 19 -29.67 0.74 0.75
C VAL A 19 -28.38 1.57 0.75
N TRP A 20 -27.43 1.21 -0.12
CA TRP A 20 -26.20 1.99 -0.35
C TRP A 20 -25.93 2.28 -1.84
N TRP A 21 -26.92 2.09 -2.72
CA TRP A 21 -26.75 2.22 -4.19
C TRP A 21 -27.52 3.38 -4.86
N ILE A 22 -28.05 4.33 -4.10
CA ILE A 22 -28.78 5.47 -4.68
C ILE A 22 -28.45 6.75 -3.92
N SER A 23 -27.27 7.32 -4.18
CA SER A 23 -26.98 8.78 -4.22
C SER A 23 -25.48 9.00 -4.51
N PRO A 24 -25.10 9.89 -5.45
CA PRO A 24 -23.71 10.26 -5.66
C PRO A 24 -23.30 11.25 -4.56
N LEU A 25 -22.50 10.80 -3.60
CA LEU A 25 -21.90 11.69 -2.59
C LEU A 25 -20.79 12.55 -3.22
N PRO A 26 -20.63 13.80 -2.76
CA PRO A 26 -19.63 14.73 -3.27
C PRO A 26 -18.21 14.25 -2.91
N LEU A 27 -17.29 14.40 -3.88
CA LEU A 27 -15.92 13.91 -3.86
C LEU A 27 -15.02 14.48 -2.72
N ASP A 28 -15.50 15.42 -1.92
CA ASP A 28 -14.74 16.05 -0.83
C ASP A 28 -14.79 15.28 0.51
N GLU A 29 -15.62 14.24 0.63
CA GLU A 29 -15.77 13.47 1.87
C GLU A 29 -14.93 12.17 1.89
N PHE A 30 -14.30 11.81 0.76
CA PHE A 30 -13.42 10.64 0.65
C PHE A 30 -12.06 10.80 1.35
N ASP A 31 -11.65 12.04 1.66
CA ASP A 31 -10.39 12.33 2.35
C ASP A 31 -10.43 12.08 3.87
N ARG A 32 -11.61 11.83 4.45
CA ARG A 32 -11.78 11.59 5.91
C ARG A 32 -11.81 10.12 6.33
N LEU A 33 -11.65 9.18 5.39
CA LEU A 33 -11.57 7.74 5.69
C LEU A 33 -10.13 7.32 6.00
N VAL A 34 -9.59 7.86 7.08
CA VAL A 34 -8.23 7.58 7.57
C VAL A 34 -7.98 6.16 8.12
N PRO A 35 -8.95 5.24 8.36
CA PRO A 35 -8.60 3.85 8.65
C PRO A 35 -8.38 2.98 7.40
N LEU A 36 -8.52 3.51 6.18
CA LEU A 36 -8.31 2.73 4.94
C LEU A 36 -6.86 2.71 4.42
N ASN A 37 -5.93 3.49 5.01
CA ASN A 37 -4.58 3.71 4.43
C ASN A 37 -3.47 2.82 5.02
N ILE A 38 -3.59 2.30 6.25
CA ILE A 38 -2.51 1.45 6.82
C ILE A 38 -2.43 0.09 6.12
N MET A 39 -3.58 -0.46 5.71
CA MET A 39 -3.65 -1.68 4.91
C MET A 39 -3.03 -1.49 3.51
N ASP A 40 -2.99 -0.24 3.02
CA ASP A 40 -2.39 0.11 1.73
C ASP A 40 -0.88 0.34 1.84
N ILE A 41 -0.41 1.16 2.80
CA ILE A 41 1.03 1.50 2.94
C ILE A 41 1.88 0.27 3.28
N ILE A 42 1.42 -0.62 4.16
CA ILE A 42 2.16 -1.85 4.50
C ILE A 42 2.22 -2.79 3.28
N SER A 43 1.14 -2.90 2.51
CA SER A 43 1.12 -3.69 1.27
C SER A 43 2.04 -3.10 0.20
N GLN A 44 2.05 -1.76 0.04
CA GLN A 44 2.95 -1.04 -0.86
C GLN A 44 4.41 -1.19 -0.46
N LEU A 45 4.73 -1.21 0.84
CA LEU A 45 6.09 -1.48 1.33
C LEU A 45 6.55 -2.87 0.93
N GLN A 46 5.69 -3.89 1.09
CA GLN A 46 6.01 -5.26 0.67
C GLN A 46 6.26 -5.35 -0.84
N GLU A 47 5.41 -4.72 -1.64
CA GLU A 47 5.59 -4.66 -3.10
C GLU A 47 6.88 -3.91 -3.49
N GLN A 48 7.21 -2.81 -2.81
CA GLN A 48 8.45 -2.09 -3.07
C GLN A 48 9.70 -2.87 -2.69
N VAL A 49 9.69 -3.61 -1.58
CA VAL A 49 10.81 -4.49 -1.23
C VAL A 49 11.00 -5.57 -2.31
N ASN A 50 9.91 -6.16 -2.79
CA ASN A 50 9.97 -7.14 -3.89
C ASN A 50 10.51 -6.51 -5.19
N THR A 51 10.09 -5.28 -5.49
CA THR A 51 10.58 -4.52 -6.64
C THR A 51 12.08 -4.24 -6.55
N ILE A 52 12.57 -3.81 -5.39
CA ILE A 52 14.00 -3.58 -5.15
C ILE A 52 14.79 -4.88 -5.30
N ALA A 53 14.28 -6.00 -4.78
CA ALA A 53 14.93 -7.31 -4.92
C ALA A 53 15.04 -7.71 -6.40
N MET A 54 13.95 -7.62 -7.16
CA MET A 54 13.92 -7.92 -8.58
C MET A 54 14.86 -7.01 -9.39
N LEU A 55 14.83 -5.69 -9.15
CA LEU A 55 15.72 -4.73 -9.79
C LEU A 55 17.18 -5.04 -9.49
N SER A 56 17.50 -5.37 -8.24
CA SER A 56 18.87 -5.69 -7.81
C SER A 56 19.39 -6.93 -8.53
N LEU A 57 18.63 -8.04 -8.49
CA LEU A 57 19.03 -9.30 -9.12
C LEU A 57 19.20 -9.16 -10.64
N ASN A 58 18.30 -8.42 -11.29
CA ASN A 58 18.41 -8.15 -12.71
C ASN A 58 19.62 -7.28 -13.04
N THR A 59 19.86 -6.21 -12.26
CA THR A 59 21.00 -5.31 -12.47
C THR A 59 22.33 -6.04 -12.30
N PHE A 60 22.50 -6.83 -11.25
CA PHE A 60 23.74 -7.57 -11.03
C PHE A 60 23.92 -8.70 -12.05
N GLY A 61 22.85 -9.39 -12.41
CA GLY A 61 22.90 -10.47 -13.40
C GLY A 61 23.28 -9.97 -14.79
N THR A 62 22.72 -8.84 -15.24
CA THR A 62 23.06 -8.25 -16.55
C THR A 62 24.48 -7.72 -16.56
N LEU A 63 24.92 -7.06 -15.49
CA LEU A 63 26.31 -6.59 -15.35
C LEU A 63 27.31 -7.73 -15.42
N GLN A 64 27.04 -8.87 -14.78
CA GLN A 64 27.94 -10.03 -14.83
C GLN A 64 27.94 -10.71 -16.20
N ARG A 65 26.77 -10.83 -16.85
CA ARG A 65 26.62 -11.47 -18.15
C ARG A 65 27.30 -10.65 -19.26
N ASP A 66 27.13 -9.33 -19.22
CA ASP A 66 27.53 -8.42 -20.29
C ASP A 66 28.88 -7.72 -20.00
N ALA A 67 29.59 -8.12 -18.94
CA ALA A 67 30.88 -7.55 -18.57
C ALA A 67 31.94 -7.79 -19.67
N PRO A 68 32.58 -6.74 -20.20
CA PRO A 68 33.68 -6.92 -21.13
C PRO A 68 34.90 -7.52 -20.40
N PRO A 69 35.74 -8.32 -21.09
CA PRO A 69 36.99 -8.81 -20.52
C PRO A 69 37.90 -7.65 -20.07
N VAL A 70 38.36 -7.69 -18.82
CA VAL A 70 39.36 -6.74 -18.31
C VAL A 70 40.73 -7.06 -18.91
N ARG A 71 41.36 -6.08 -19.56
CA ARG A 71 42.75 -6.17 -20.04
C ARG A 71 43.70 -5.84 -18.89
N LEU A 72 44.50 -6.81 -18.46
CA LEU A 72 45.50 -6.63 -17.40
C LEU A 72 46.82 -6.04 -17.92
N SER A 73 47.07 -6.12 -19.23
CA SER A 73 48.24 -5.55 -19.91
C SER A 73 47.85 -5.07 -21.31
N PRO A 74 48.43 -3.95 -21.81
CA PRO A 74 48.19 -3.45 -23.17
C PRO A 74 48.53 -4.45 -24.28
N ASP A 75 49.49 -5.35 -24.06
CA ASP A 75 50.01 -6.29 -25.07
C ASP A 75 49.30 -7.66 -25.09
N TYR A 76 48.13 -7.79 -24.46
CA TYR A 76 47.43 -9.09 -24.42
C TYR A 76 46.72 -9.38 -25.75
N PRO A 77 47.03 -10.51 -26.45
CA PRO A 77 46.45 -10.81 -27.75
C PRO A 77 44.92 -10.90 -27.69
N GLU A 78 44.23 -10.44 -28.74
CA GLU A 78 42.77 -10.56 -28.80
C GLU A 78 42.35 -12.00 -29.08
N PRO A 79 41.36 -12.54 -28.34
CA PRO A 79 40.73 -13.79 -28.71
C PRO A 79 40.01 -13.61 -30.06
N PRO A 80 39.99 -14.64 -30.92
CA PRO A 80 39.31 -14.56 -32.21
C PRO A 80 37.83 -14.19 -32.02
N ALA A 81 37.39 -13.16 -32.75
CA ALA A 81 36.04 -12.62 -32.66
C ALA A 81 35.01 -13.75 -32.87
N THR A 82 34.29 -14.11 -31.81
CA THR A 82 33.24 -15.13 -31.87
C THR A 82 31.91 -14.41 -31.95
N ASN A 83 31.39 -14.33 -33.19
CA ASN A 83 30.05 -13.90 -33.62
C ASN A 83 29.78 -12.38 -33.75
N PRO A 84 29.18 -11.95 -34.88
CA PRO A 84 28.57 -10.64 -35.01
C PRO A 84 27.19 -10.71 -34.35
N SER A 85 27.09 -10.38 -33.07
CA SER A 85 25.78 -10.09 -32.48
C SER A 85 25.53 -8.59 -32.62
N GLU A 86 24.77 -8.26 -33.66
CA GLU A 86 24.20 -6.94 -33.94
C GLU A 86 23.22 -6.55 -32.84
N GLU A 87 23.77 -6.00 -31.77
CA GLU A 87 23.21 -4.94 -30.94
C GLU A 87 24.32 -4.68 -29.93
N ALA A 88 25.20 -3.71 -30.21
CA ALA A 88 26.13 -3.24 -29.21
C ALA A 88 25.28 -2.55 -28.13
N VAL A 89 24.70 -3.33 -27.23
CA VAL A 89 24.03 -2.84 -26.05
C VAL A 89 25.06 -2.01 -25.33
N ASN A 90 24.83 -0.71 -25.25
CA ASN A 90 25.73 0.19 -24.54
C ASN A 90 25.61 -0.15 -23.04
N VAL A 91 26.43 -1.10 -22.60
CA VAL A 91 26.44 -1.63 -21.22
C VAL A 91 26.58 -0.50 -20.21
N ALA A 92 27.29 0.59 -20.55
CA ALA A 92 27.41 1.77 -19.71
C ALA A 92 26.09 2.55 -19.56
N GLU A 93 25.35 2.76 -20.66
CA GLU A 93 24.04 3.43 -20.59
C GLU A 93 22.98 2.54 -19.92
N GLN A 94 22.96 1.24 -20.22
CA GLN A 94 22.04 0.30 -19.60
C GLN A 94 22.27 0.17 -18.09
N SER A 95 23.53 0.04 -17.66
CA SER A 95 23.88 -0.03 -16.23
C SER A 95 23.54 1.27 -15.48
N LYS A 96 23.68 2.42 -16.14
CA LYS A 96 23.25 3.71 -15.60
C LYS A 96 21.72 3.79 -15.44
N ALA A 97 20.96 3.32 -16.43
CA ALA A 97 19.50 3.27 -16.34
C ALA A 97 19.01 2.33 -15.22
N MET A 98 19.61 1.14 -15.11
CA MET A 98 19.27 0.16 -14.07
C MET A 98 19.63 0.64 -12.66
N SER A 99 20.80 1.24 -12.49
CA SER A 99 21.20 1.84 -11.21
C SER A 99 20.31 3.04 -10.83
N ALA A 100 19.91 3.87 -11.79
CA ALA A 100 18.94 4.94 -11.55
C ALA A 100 17.57 4.38 -11.10
N ALA A 101 17.08 3.32 -11.73
CA ALA A 101 15.83 2.67 -11.33
C ALA A 101 15.90 2.11 -9.90
N LEU A 102 17.03 1.50 -9.53
CA LEU A 102 17.25 1.00 -8.17
C LEU A 102 17.23 2.13 -7.13
N VAL A 103 17.93 3.24 -7.41
CA VAL A 103 17.94 4.42 -6.52
C VAL A 103 16.55 5.03 -6.38
N GLN A 104 15.77 5.10 -7.47
CA GLN A 104 14.40 5.60 -7.40
C GLN A 104 13.50 4.68 -6.56
N ALA A 105 13.63 3.36 -6.68
CA ALA A 105 12.89 2.41 -5.87
C ALA A 105 13.25 2.55 -4.38
N ALA A 106 14.54 2.72 -4.05
CA ALA A 106 14.98 2.98 -2.68
C ALA A 106 14.38 4.27 -2.10
N LYS A 107 14.35 5.37 -2.88
CA LYS A 107 13.70 6.62 -2.46
C LYS A 107 12.20 6.45 -2.19
N LYS A 108 11.50 5.67 -3.02
CA LYS A 108 10.07 5.36 -2.81
C LYS A 108 9.88 4.58 -1.51
N PHE A 109 10.74 3.62 -1.23
CA PHE A 109 10.73 2.89 0.03
C PHE A 109 10.90 3.84 1.23
N ASP A 110 11.87 4.76 1.19
CA ASP A 110 12.08 5.75 2.27
C ASP A 110 10.84 6.64 2.50
N MET A 111 10.19 7.07 1.42
CA MET A 111 8.95 7.84 1.50
C MET A 111 7.81 7.03 2.16
N LEU A 112 7.68 5.75 1.82
CA LEU A 112 6.68 4.87 2.42
C LEU A 112 6.95 4.61 3.91
N VAL A 113 8.22 4.43 4.29
CA VAL A 113 8.62 4.30 5.70
C VAL A 113 8.31 5.58 6.48
N ALA A 114 8.57 6.75 5.89
CA ALA A 114 8.25 8.03 6.52
C ALA A 114 6.74 8.27 6.67
N ALA A 115 5.91 7.64 5.83
CA ALA A 115 4.46 7.71 5.90
C ALA A 115 3.84 6.74 6.93
N LEU A 116 4.64 5.87 7.55
CA LEU A 116 4.13 4.97 8.58
C LEU A 116 3.64 5.76 9.80
N PRO A 117 2.51 5.37 10.40
CA PRO A 117 2.03 5.99 11.63
C PRO A 117 2.96 5.62 12.80
N LEU A 118 3.75 6.59 13.27
CA LEU A 118 4.79 6.40 14.29
C LEU A 118 4.28 6.41 15.74
N SER A 119 2.98 6.26 15.97
CA SER A 119 2.44 6.23 17.33
C SER A 119 2.60 4.84 17.96
N GLY A 120 3.07 4.81 19.21
CA GLY A 120 3.07 3.59 20.00
C GLY A 120 1.65 3.07 20.23
N GLU A 121 1.52 1.76 20.44
CA GLU A 121 0.24 1.06 20.59
C GLU A 121 -0.69 1.75 21.60
N ASP A 122 -0.18 2.10 22.78
CA ASP A 122 -0.97 2.80 23.82
C ASP A 122 -1.51 4.16 23.36
N ALA A 123 -0.72 4.92 22.60
CA ALA A 123 -1.15 6.22 22.06
C ALA A 123 -2.19 6.04 20.95
N GLN A 124 -2.08 4.98 20.15
CA GLN A 124 -3.10 4.63 19.15
C GLN A 124 -4.40 4.18 19.81
N LEU A 125 -4.32 3.31 20.82
CA LEU A 125 -5.47 2.84 21.58
C LEU A 125 -6.19 3.99 22.27
N LYS A 126 -5.45 4.91 22.90
CA LYS A 126 -6.02 6.12 23.50
C LYS A 126 -6.72 6.99 22.45
N ARG A 127 -6.09 7.20 21.29
CA ARG A 127 -6.69 7.95 20.18
C ARG A 127 -7.98 7.30 19.68
N ILE A 128 -8.03 5.97 19.60
CA ILE A 128 -9.24 5.24 19.21
C ILE A 128 -10.35 5.43 20.25
N ALA A 129 -10.04 5.31 21.54
CA ALA A 129 -11.03 5.49 22.60
C ALA A 129 -11.61 6.92 22.62
N GLU A 130 -10.77 7.93 22.41
CA GLU A 130 -11.22 9.33 22.26
C GLU A 130 -12.17 9.49 21.06
N LEU A 131 -11.80 8.95 19.90
CA LEU A 131 -12.64 9.00 18.70
C LEU A 131 -13.95 8.21 18.85
N GLN A 132 -13.97 7.12 19.64
CA GLN A 132 -15.19 6.39 19.94
C GLN A 132 -16.13 7.24 20.80
N ALA A 133 -15.62 7.87 21.85
CA ALA A 133 -16.41 8.76 22.70
C ALA A 133 -16.95 9.98 21.93
N GLU A 134 -16.14 10.57 21.04
CA GLU A 134 -16.59 11.66 20.15
C GLU A 134 -17.70 11.21 19.20
N ASN A 135 -17.55 10.04 18.57
CA ASN A 135 -18.58 9.50 17.68
C ASN A 135 -19.90 9.21 18.41
N GLU A 136 -19.84 8.67 19.63
CA GLU A 136 -21.04 8.44 20.46
C GLU A 136 -21.74 9.76 20.82
N ALA A 137 -20.97 10.78 21.23
CA ALA A 137 -21.50 12.10 21.56
C ALA A 137 -22.15 12.78 20.34
N VAL A 138 -21.49 12.71 19.18
CA VAL A 138 -22.04 13.22 17.92
C VAL A 138 -23.32 12.46 17.55
N GLY A 139 -23.36 11.14 17.71
CA GLY A 139 -24.53 10.32 17.45
C GLY A 139 -25.74 10.71 18.30
N LEU A 140 -25.55 10.92 19.60
CA LEU A 140 -26.61 11.35 20.52
C LEU A 140 -27.15 12.75 20.18
N GLU A 141 -26.26 13.68 19.82
CA GLU A 141 -26.68 15.02 19.40
C GLU A 141 -27.47 14.96 18.08
N LEU A 142 -27.08 14.08 17.16
CA LEU A 142 -27.80 13.86 15.91
C LEU A 142 -29.20 13.29 16.14
N GLU A 143 -29.33 12.31 17.05
CA GLU A 143 -30.62 11.72 17.43
C GLU A 143 -31.56 12.76 18.06
N LYS A 144 -31.04 13.58 18.96
CA LYS A 144 -31.79 14.69 19.57
C LYS A 144 -32.30 15.70 18.55
N GLN A 145 -31.48 16.03 17.54
CA GLN A 145 -31.88 16.92 16.45
C GLN A 145 -32.95 16.28 15.55
N LEU A 146 -32.85 14.97 15.28
CA LEU A 146 -33.85 14.23 14.52
C LEU A 146 -35.20 14.16 15.25
N GLU A 147 -35.20 13.93 16.57
CA GLU A 147 -36.44 14.00 17.36
C GLU A 147 -37.08 15.39 17.34
N ALA A 148 -36.28 16.43 17.51
CA ALA A 148 -36.76 17.81 17.49
C ALA A 148 -37.31 18.21 16.12
N ALA A 149 -36.75 17.68 15.03
CA ALA A 149 -37.26 17.86 13.68
C ALA A 149 -38.53 17.01 13.43
N GLY A 150 -38.59 15.80 13.98
CA GLY A 150 -39.75 14.90 13.86
C GLY A 150 -41.00 15.42 14.60
N ARG A 151 -40.83 16.11 15.73
CA ARG A 151 -41.93 16.73 16.49
C ARG A 151 -42.47 18.04 15.88
N ARG A 152 -41.82 18.58 14.84
CA ARG A 152 -42.25 19.80 14.13
C ARG A 152 -43.14 19.53 12.90
N LYS A 153 -43.53 18.28 12.65
CA LYS A 153 -44.56 17.91 11.65
C LYS A 153 -45.87 17.60 12.35
#